data_AF-A0A1F2R4U5-F1
#
_entry.id   AF-A0A1F2R4U5-F1
#
_cell.length_a   1.000
_cell.length_b   1.000
_cell.length_c   1.000
_cell.angle_alpha   90.00
_cell.angle_beta   90.00
_cell.angle_gamma   90.00
#
_symmetry.space_group_name_H-M   'P 1'
#
loop_
_entity.id
_entity.type
_entity.pdbx_description
1 polymer ?
#
loop_
_entity_poly.entity_id
_entity_poly.type
_entity_poly.pdbx_seq_one_letter_code
_entity_poly.pdbx_strand_id
1 'polypeptide(L)'
;MRTRALVVVAAALLAVLHAQVGGPAGEAGNWPTYNRDLAGTRYSPLTQINTGNVARLAPAWSYPLGRRVTTLSLTGGSEFTPLVLDGVLYLTATGKVVALDADSGREMWSYATAEVTPSRRGLAYWPGDGGRPPRIFLTAGRILIGLTAATGEPVAEFGAAGRIDMSVPYESAPTVYNDLLIVGTNGAPGGIRAFDARTGARVWQFQSVPQPGQPGSETWGGESWRNRGGVYSWAFSQTIDRARGILYVVFEAPGPSDYWGADRPGDNLFASSVVALDAATGTRKWHFQAVHHDLWDYDLPSPPTLVDVTIDGATVPILAFAAKTGYMYILNRVTGRPVFGIDERPVPTSNVPGEQSAPTQPIPVKPPPIARVSFKPEDIVTAADTTEEHARFCRALYDRSGGLANEGPFTPYPYREASGPPRSIVLFPGSIGGANWGGVAADPTLGYVFVNTNDEGSIGWVERSPEGSRVPYRRNSVVGPTSRFQWAEGDLRTGNIMGGERGWPCQRPPWGNLVAVDARTGDIAWKVPLGVTDELADGKKNTGRLNMGGPIVTAGGLVFIGAANDRRFRAFDSRTGRELWAARLAMSAHAVPIAYQGRSGRQYVAIVAAGASALDEPAPLGADALVVFALP
;
A
#
# COMPACT_ATOMS: atom_id res chain seq x y z
N MET A 1 -36.55 -70.80 -38.05
CA MET A 1 -35.97 -70.37 -36.75
C MET A 1 -34.46 -70.30 -36.90
N ARG A 2 -33.81 -69.40 -36.16
CA ARG A 2 -32.64 -68.61 -36.58
C ARG A 2 -31.29 -69.33 -36.55
N THR A 3 -30.41 -68.76 -37.36
CA THR A 3 -29.05 -69.09 -37.77
C THR A 3 -27.95 -68.68 -36.77
N ARG A 4 -26.79 -69.35 -36.88
CA ARG A 4 -25.37 -68.92 -36.62
C ARG A 4 -24.92 -68.80 -35.15
N ALA A 5 -23.85 -69.45 -34.69
CA ALA A 5 -22.44 -69.58 -35.12
C ALA A 5 -21.52 -68.49 -34.55
N LEU A 6 -20.50 -68.98 -33.81
CA LEU A 6 -19.20 -68.44 -33.36
C LEU A 6 -18.87 -66.94 -33.52
N VAL A 7 -18.15 -66.39 -32.53
CA VAL A 7 -16.72 -66.00 -32.66
C VAL A 7 -16.19 -65.45 -31.33
N VAL A 8 -14.97 -65.90 -31.01
CA VAL A 8 -14.04 -65.46 -29.96
C VAL A 8 -13.77 -63.95 -30.07
N VAL A 9 -13.81 -63.20 -28.95
CA VAL A 9 -13.24 -61.85 -28.90
C VAL A 9 -12.37 -61.68 -27.66
N ALA A 10 -11.10 -61.39 -27.94
CA ALA A 10 -10.03 -61.11 -27.01
C ALA A 10 -10.27 -59.81 -26.23
N ALA A 11 -9.84 -59.83 -24.96
CA ALA A 11 -9.78 -58.65 -24.11
C ALA A 11 -8.64 -57.73 -24.56
N ALA A 12 -8.98 -56.53 -25.03
CA ALA A 12 -8.06 -55.41 -25.16
C ALA A 12 -8.48 -54.33 -24.14
N LEU A 13 -7.69 -54.19 -23.08
CA LEU A 13 -7.72 -53.08 -22.14
C LEU A 13 -7.30 -51.79 -22.87
N LEU A 14 -8.26 -50.94 -23.23
CA LEU A 14 -7.99 -49.52 -23.47
C LEU A 14 -8.17 -48.78 -22.14
N ALA A 15 -7.05 -48.49 -21.49
CA ALA A 15 -7.00 -47.46 -20.46
C ALA A 15 -7.19 -46.10 -21.14
N VAL A 16 -8.41 -45.55 -21.05
CA VAL A 16 -8.66 -44.16 -21.41
C VAL A 16 -8.06 -43.30 -20.29
N LEU A 17 -6.82 -42.84 -20.48
CA LEU A 17 -6.31 -41.66 -19.76
C LEU A 17 -7.21 -40.48 -20.17
N HIS A 18 -8.20 -40.18 -19.33
CA HIS A 18 -8.79 -38.85 -19.33
C HIS A 18 -7.73 -37.90 -18.79
N ALA A 19 -6.96 -37.30 -19.69
CA ALA A 19 -6.34 -36.02 -19.39
C ALA A 19 -7.48 -35.07 -19.03
N GLN A 20 -7.66 -34.79 -17.73
CA GLN A 20 -8.47 -33.67 -17.30
C GLN A 20 -7.77 -32.41 -17.80
N VAL A 21 -8.14 -31.97 -18.99
CA VAL A 21 -7.92 -30.60 -19.43
C VAL A 21 -8.76 -29.77 -18.46
N GLY A 22 -8.13 -29.26 -17.40
CA GLY A 22 -8.76 -28.37 -16.46
C GLY A 22 -9.35 -27.20 -17.25
N GLY A 23 -10.66 -26.97 -17.06
CA GLY A 23 -11.35 -25.83 -17.64
C GLY A 23 -10.73 -24.51 -17.17
N PRO A 24 -11.15 -23.37 -17.74
CA PRO A 24 -10.74 -22.06 -17.23
C PRO A 24 -10.99 -22.01 -15.72
N ALA A 25 -10.01 -21.48 -14.97
CA ALA A 25 -10.23 -21.20 -13.56
C ALA A 25 -11.49 -20.34 -13.46
N GLY A 26 -12.49 -20.79 -12.70
CA GLY A 26 -13.69 -19.98 -12.48
C GLY A 26 -13.30 -18.62 -11.88
N GLU A 27 -14.18 -17.62 -11.93
CA GLU A 27 -13.94 -16.26 -11.40
C GLU A 27 -13.31 -16.24 -9.99
N ALA A 28 -13.64 -17.26 -9.16
CA ALA A 28 -13.06 -17.50 -7.85
C ALA A 28 -11.51 -17.66 -7.84
N GLY A 29 -10.93 -18.26 -8.87
CA GLY A 29 -9.51 -18.56 -9.01
C GLY A 29 -8.67 -17.44 -9.61
N ASN A 30 -9.30 -16.40 -10.15
CA ASN A 30 -8.61 -15.27 -10.79
C ASN A 30 -8.23 -14.18 -9.76
N TRP A 31 -7.17 -13.43 -10.08
CA TRP A 31 -6.73 -12.20 -9.42
C TRP A 31 -6.59 -11.06 -10.47
N PRO A 32 -7.71 -10.47 -10.93
CA PRO A 32 -7.75 -9.65 -12.14
C PRO A 32 -7.29 -8.20 -11.96
N THR A 33 -7.18 -7.71 -10.72
CA THR A 33 -6.76 -6.34 -10.40
C THR A 33 -5.74 -6.34 -9.27
N TYR A 34 -5.09 -5.20 -9.02
CA TYR A 34 -4.19 -5.02 -7.87
C TYR A 34 -4.81 -5.51 -6.55
N ASN A 35 -6.08 -5.15 -6.26
CA ASN A 35 -6.76 -5.56 -5.04
C ASN A 35 -7.63 -6.83 -5.18
N ARG A 36 -7.45 -7.63 -6.24
CA ARG A 36 -8.37 -8.70 -6.70
C ARG A 36 -9.72 -8.20 -7.21
N ASP A 37 -10.40 -7.36 -6.44
CA ASP A 37 -11.72 -6.82 -6.75
C ASP A 37 -11.76 -5.30 -6.62
N LEU A 38 -12.80 -4.69 -7.19
CA LEU A 38 -13.00 -3.24 -7.12
C LEU A 38 -13.37 -2.74 -5.72
N ALA A 39 -13.92 -3.61 -4.86
CA ALA A 39 -14.22 -3.26 -3.48
C ALA A 39 -12.96 -3.16 -2.61
N GLY A 40 -11.80 -3.59 -3.11
CA GLY A 40 -10.55 -3.55 -2.37
C GLY A 40 -10.52 -4.55 -1.21
N THR A 41 -11.28 -5.64 -1.27
CA THR A 41 -11.34 -6.59 -0.15
C THR A 41 -10.05 -7.41 -0.04
N ARG A 42 -9.41 -7.70 -1.18
CA ARG A 42 -8.29 -8.65 -1.28
C ARG A 42 -8.62 -10.01 -0.68
N TYR A 43 -9.89 -10.37 -0.70
CA TYR A 43 -10.40 -11.64 -0.22
C TYR A 43 -10.43 -12.66 -1.36
N SER A 44 -9.68 -13.74 -1.23
CA SER A 44 -9.76 -14.89 -2.12
C SER A 44 -10.77 -15.92 -1.60
N PRO A 45 -11.75 -16.36 -2.40
CA PRO A 45 -12.69 -17.40 -2.00
C PRO A 45 -12.07 -18.82 -1.99
N LEU A 46 -10.79 -18.96 -2.33
CA LEU A 46 -10.12 -20.26 -2.41
C LEU A 46 -9.84 -20.85 -1.02
N THR A 47 -10.07 -22.16 -0.89
CA THR A 47 -10.03 -22.90 0.40
C THR A 47 -9.08 -24.10 0.41
N GLN A 48 -8.45 -24.44 -0.72
CA GLN A 48 -7.54 -25.59 -0.82
C GLN A 48 -6.36 -25.44 0.16
N ILE A 49 -5.81 -24.23 0.28
CA ILE A 49 -4.86 -23.83 1.32
C ILE A 49 -5.66 -23.24 2.49
N ASN A 50 -5.54 -23.83 3.68
CA ASN A 50 -6.29 -23.44 4.87
C ASN A 50 -5.49 -23.68 6.16
N THR A 51 -6.05 -23.28 7.31
CA THR A 51 -5.39 -23.38 8.62
C THR A 51 -4.94 -24.79 9.00
N GLY A 52 -5.56 -25.84 8.46
CA GLY A 52 -5.22 -27.23 8.72
C GLY A 52 -4.04 -27.78 7.90
N ASN A 53 -3.65 -27.09 6.81
CA ASN A 53 -2.63 -27.60 5.89
C ASN A 53 -1.56 -26.60 5.46
N VAL A 54 -1.69 -25.31 5.78
CA VAL A 54 -0.77 -24.24 5.38
C VAL A 54 0.68 -24.49 5.79
N ALA A 55 0.90 -25.20 6.89
CA ALA A 55 2.24 -25.59 7.35
C ALA A 55 3.02 -26.46 6.34
N ARG A 56 2.33 -27.06 5.35
CA ARG A 56 2.93 -27.89 4.30
C ARG A 56 3.28 -27.11 3.03
N LEU A 57 3.00 -25.80 2.95
CA LEU A 57 3.34 -25.00 1.77
C LEU A 57 4.84 -25.07 1.47
N ALA A 58 5.15 -25.30 0.20
CA ALA A 58 6.50 -25.35 -0.33
C ALA A 58 6.62 -24.47 -1.59
N PRO A 59 7.82 -23.98 -1.93
CA PRO A 59 8.06 -23.31 -3.20
C PRO A 59 7.63 -24.22 -4.36
N ALA A 60 6.81 -23.69 -5.26
CA ALA A 60 6.36 -24.39 -6.47
C ALA A 60 7.23 -24.00 -7.67
N TRP A 61 7.43 -22.70 -7.87
CA TRP A 61 8.29 -22.13 -8.92
C TRP A 61 8.63 -20.67 -8.58
N SER A 62 9.60 -20.10 -9.30
CA SER A 62 9.99 -18.69 -9.17
C SER A 62 10.35 -18.08 -10.52
N TYR A 63 10.17 -16.76 -10.68
CA TYR A 63 10.57 -16.03 -11.87
C TYR A 63 11.46 -14.83 -11.50
N PRO A 64 12.70 -14.73 -12.02
CA PRO A 64 13.61 -13.62 -11.72
C PRO A 64 13.14 -12.31 -12.38
N LEU A 65 13.17 -11.21 -11.63
CA LEU A 65 12.79 -9.88 -12.15
C LEU A 65 13.98 -9.13 -12.76
N GLY A 66 15.21 -9.56 -12.46
CA GLY A 66 16.42 -9.20 -13.19
C GLY A 66 16.97 -7.80 -12.88
N ARG A 67 16.69 -7.24 -11.71
CA ARG A 67 17.18 -5.91 -11.33
C ARG A 67 18.70 -5.91 -11.17
N ARG A 68 19.33 -4.99 -11.90
CA ARG A 68 20.80 -4.82 -11.91
C ARG A 68 21.28 -3.60 -11.13
N VAL A 69 20.37 -2.79 -10.59
CA VAL A 69 20.68 -1.58 -9.82
C VAL A 69 19.92 -1.56 -8.51
N THR A 70 20.59 -1.24 -7.41
CA THR A 70 19.93 -0.83 -6.17
C THR A 70 19.69 0.67 -6.23
N THR A 71 18.44 1.11 -6.12
CA THR A 71 18.15 2.50 -5.78
C THR A 71 17.88 2.54 -4.28
N LEU A 72 18.50 3.48 -3.58
CA LEU A 72 18.43 3.59 -2.11
C LEU A 72 17.28 4.50 -1.66
N SER A 73 16.21 4.52 -2.46
CA SER A 73 14.96 5.25 -2.20
C SER A 73 14.03 4.42 -1.32
N LEU A 74 13.12 5.03 -0.56
CA LEU A 74 12.00 4.31 0.08
C LEU A 74 11.21 3.44 -0.92
N THR A 75 11.22 3.82 -2.20
CA THR A 75 10.57 3.11 -3.32
C THR A 75 11.58 2.36 -4.20
N GLY A 76 12.78 2.07 -3.70
CA GLY A 76 13.89 1.60 -4.53
C GLY A 76 13.81 0.15 -5.02
N GLY A 77 12.88 -0.61 -4.46
CA GLY A 77 12.53 -1.97 -4.86
C GLY A 77 11.42 -2.04 -5.91
N SER A 78 10.89 -3.25 -6.09
CA SER A 78 9.60 -3.45 -6.74
C SER A 78 8.53 -3.72 -5.68
N GLU A 79 7.39 -3.05 -5.82
CA GLU A 79 6.22 -3.14 -4.93
C GLU A 79 5.05 -3.84 -5.68
N PHE A 80 5.41 -4.56 -6.74
CA PHE A 80 4.50 -4.96 -7.80
C PHE A 80 3.59 -6.11 -7.38
N THR A 81 2.29 -5.95 -7.63
CA THR A 81 1.29 -7.02 -7.45
C THR A 81 0.90 -7.59 -8.82
N PRO A 82 1.19 -8.89 -9.10
CA PRO A 82 0.83 -9.51 -10.36
C PRO A 82 -0.67 -9.67 -10.57
N LEU A 83 -1.08 -9.81 -11.82
CA LEU A 83 -2.44 -10.20 -12.20
C LEU A 83 -2.44 -11.67 -12.62
N VAL A 84 -3.50 -12.41 -12.29
CA VAL A 84 -3.73 -13.76 -12.81
C VAL A 84 -5.14 -13.86 -13.35
N LEU A 85 -5.27 -14.19 -14.64
CA LEU A 85 -6.56 -14.45 -15.26
C LEU A 85 -6.45 -15.68 -16.16
N ASP A 86 -7.38 -16.63 -15.97
CA ASP A 86 -7.55 -17.81 -16.82
C ASP A 86 -6.24 -18.61 -17.02
N GLY A 87 -5.47 -18.71 -15.94
CA GLY A 87 -4.18 -19.41 -15.89
C GLY A 87 -3.00 -18.67 -16.50
N VAL A 88 -3.13 -17.38 -16.82
CA VAL A 88 -2.03 -16.53 -17.28
C VAL A 88 -1.70 -15.51 -16.21
N LEU A 89 -0.43 -15.45 -15.81
CA LEU A 89 0.10 -14.49 -14.85
C LEU A 89 0.82 -13.36 -15.59
N TYR A 90 0.45 -12.12 -15.31
CA TYR A 90 1.05 -10.92 -15.90
C TYR A 90 1.85 -10.13 -14.86
N LEU A 91 3.09 -9.77 -15.19
CA LEU A 91 3.91 -8.91 -14.35
C LEU A 91 4.91 -8.04 -15.13
N THR A 92 5.50 -7.06 -14.46
CA THR A 92 6.68 -6.34 -14.97
C THR A 92 7.96 -6.95 -14.41
N ALA A 93 8.97 -7.03 -15.27
CA ALA A 93 10.35 -7.33 -14.94
C ALA A 93 11.25 -6.22 -15.51
N THR A 94 12.54 -6.24 -15.21
CA THR A 94 13.47 -5.19 -15.66
C THR A 94 13.44 -5.07 -17.19
N GLY A 95 12.96 -3.93 -17.69
CA GLY A 95 12.89 -3.59 -19.11
C GLY A 95 11.79 -4.30 -19.91
N LYS A 96 10.87 -5.05 -19.27
CA LYS A 96 9.80 -5.77 -19.98
C LYS A 96 8.52 -5.99 -19.17
N VAL A 97 7.41 -6.16 -19.89
CA VAL A 97 6.19 -6.82 -19.40
C VAL A 97 6.23 -8.27 -19.84
N VAL A 98 5.79 -9.20 -18.99
CA VAL A 98 5.77 -10.62 -19.32
C VAL A 98 4.42 -11.24 -18.98
N ALA A 99 4.02 -12.21 -19.78
CA ALA A 99 2.98 -13.16 -19.45
C ALA A 99 3.60 -14.54 -19.23
N LEU A 100 3.23 -15.17 -18.12
CA LEU A 100 3.69 -16.48 -17.72
C LEU A 100 2.50 -17.44 -17.63
N ASP A 101 2.75 -18.71 -17.93
CA ASP A 101 1.85 -19.79 -17.53
C ASP A 101 1.80 -19.85 -16.00
N ALA A 102 0.61 -19.71 -15.40
CA ALA A 102 0.49 -19.56 -13.95
C ALA A 102 0.79 -20.86 -13.17
N ASP A 103 0.69 -22.03 -13.80
CA ASP A 103 1.02 -23.30 -13.14
C ASP A 103 2.53 -23.55 -13.07
N SER A 104 3.28 -23.12 -14.07
CA SER A 104 4.70 -23.48 -14.27
C SER A 104 5.69 -22.31 -14.25
N GLY A 105 5.23 -21.06 -14.40
CA GLY A 105 6.09 -19.89 -14.54
C GLY A 105 6.76 -19.75 -15.90
N ARG A 106 6.42 -20.61 -16.89
CA ARG A 106 6.99 -20.56 -18.24
C ARG A 106 6.55 -19.28 -18.96
N GLU A 107 7.51 -18.53 -19.49
CA GLU A 107 7.22 -17.34 -20.30
C GLU A 107 6.42 -17.73 -21.56
N MET A 108 5.28 -17.07 -21.75
CA MET A 108 4.40 -17.23 -22.90
C MET A 108 4.71 -16.16 -23.95
N TRP A 109 4.84 -14.91 -23.51
CA TRP A 109 5.30 -13.80 -24.31
C TRP A 109 5.96 -12.75 -23.41
N SER A 110 6.78 -11.90 -24.02
CA SER A 110 7.30 -10.68 -23.39
C SER A 110 7.25 -9.49 -24.33
N TYR A 111 7.04 -8.32 -23.74
CA TYR A 111 7.05 -7.04 -24.42
C TYR A 111 8.18 -6.17 -23.83
N ALA A 112 9.17 -5.83 -24.66
CA ALA A 112 10.24 -4.93 -24.25
C ALA A 112 9.73 -3.50 -24.13
N THR A 113 9.95 -2.86 -22.98
CA THR A 113 9.49 -1.48 -22.74
C THR A 113 10.48 -0.43 -23.25
N ALA A 114 11.64 -0.87 -23.75
CA ALA A 114 12.68 -0.05 -24.35
C ALA A 114 13.02 1.19 -23.49
N GLU A 115 12.84 2.39 -24.04
CA GLU A 115 13.23 3.67 -23.42
C GLU A 115 12.35 4.10 -22.24
N VAL A 116 11.21 3.46 -22.01
CA VAL A 116 10.32 3.80 -20.90
C VAL A 116 10.43 2.80 -19.76
N THR A 117 10.41 3.32 -18.53
CA THR A 117 10.39 2.53 -17.31
C THR A 117 8.95 2.34 -16.83
N PRO A 118 8.40 1.11 -16.87
CA PRO A 118 7.08 0.83 -16.33
C PRO A 118 6.97 1.12 -14.84
N SER A 119 5.75 1.38 -14.39
CA SER A 119 5.42 1.32 -12.97
C SER A 119 5.86 0.01 -12.34
N ARG A 120 6.39 0.12 -11.12
CA ARG A 120 6.80 -1.02 -10.27
C ARG A 120 5.69 -1.45 -9.31
N ARG A 121 4.44 -1.02 -9.55
CA ARG A 121 3.32 -1.19 -8.59
C ARG A 121 2.20 -2.09 -9.11
N GLY A 122 1.98 -2.14 -10.42
CA GLY A 122 1.03 -3.09 -11.01
C GLY A 122 0.72 -2.82 -12.48
N LEU A 123 -0.20 -3.63 -13.00
CA LEU A 123 -0.80 -3.51 -14.33
C LEU A 123 -2.32 -3.39 -14.18
N ALA A 124 -3.01 -3.12 -15.28
CA ALA A 124 -4.46 -3.20 -15.35
C ALA A 124 -4.90 -4.14 -16.46
N TYR A 125 -5.95 -4.94 -16.21
CA TYR A 125 -6.57 -5.80 -17.22
C TYR A 125 -7.96 -5.26 -17.57
N TRP A 126 -8.22 -5.06 -18.86
CA TRP A 126 -9.55 -4.77 -19.39
C TRP A 126 -10.06 -5.98 -20.18
N PRO A 127 -11.25 -6.51 -19.86
CA PRO A 127 -11.74 -7.77 -20.42
C PRO A 127 -12.17 -7.69 -21.90
N GLY A 128 -12.29 -6.50 -22.48
CA GLY A 128 -12.90 -6.33 -23.80
C GLY A 128 -14.38 -5.93 -23.74
N ASP A 129 -14.94 -5.61 -24.90
CA ASP A 129 -16.35 -5.20 -25.09
C ASP A 129 -17.11 -6.14 -26.04
N GLY A 130 -16.59 -7.35 -26.28
CA GLY A 130 -17.14 -8.34 -27.22
C GLY A 130 -16.77 -8.08 -28.69
N GLY A 131 -16.42 -6.85 -29.06
CA GLY A 131 -15.82 -6.52 -30.36
C GLY A 131 -14.29 -6.41 -30.31
N ARG A 132 -13.73 -6.16 -29.12
CA ARG A 132 -12.29 -6.02 -28.88
C ARG A 132 -11.81 -7.09 -27.91
N PRO A 133 -10.63 -7.70 -28.16
CA PRO A 133 -10.06 -8.67 -27.26
C PRO A 133 -9.56 -8.01 -25.97
N PRO A 134 -9.28 -8.80 -24.92
CA PRO A 134 -8.74 -8.28 -23.68
C PRO A 134 -7.39 -7.59 -23.84
N ARG A 135 -7.13 -6.62 -22.96
CA ARG A 135 -5.95 -5.75 -23.00
C ARG A 135 -5.28 -5.66 -21.65
N ILE A 136 -3.96 -5.52 -21.67
CA ILE A 136 -3.13 -5.16 -20.51
C ILE A 136 -2.71 -3.70 -20.66
N PHE A 137 -2.86 -2.92 -19.60
CA PHE A 137 -2.40 -1.53 -19.55
C PHE A 137 -1.30 -1.36 -18.52
N LEU A 138 -0.32 -0.52 -18.86
CA LEU A 138 0.75 -0.10 -17.98
C LEU A 138 1.01 1.40 -18.11
N THR A 139 1.40 2.02 -17.00
CA THR A 139 1.92 3.38 -16.99
C THR A 139 3.44 3.37 -16.95
N ALA A 140 4.04 4.36 -17.59
CA ALA A 140 5.47 4.64 -17.56
C ALA A 140 5.66 6.16 -17.54
N GLY A 141 5.71 6.73 -16.34
CA GLY A 141 5.65 8.18 -16.13
C GLY A 141 4.36 8.75 -16.71
N ARG A 142 4.47 9.57 -17.76
CA ARG A 142 3.34 10.20 -18.45
C ARG A 142 2.70 9.32 -19.51
N ILE A 143 3.38 8.25 -19.92
CA ILE A 143 2.92 7.40 -21.02
C ILE A 143 2.03 6.29 -20.46
N LEU A 144 0.86 6.10 -21.07
CA LEU A 144 0.00 4.94 -20.84
C LEU A 144 0.03 4.07 -22.11
N ILE A 145 0.36 2.80 -21.94
CA ILE A 145 0.55 1.82 -23.02
C ILE A 145 -0.55 0.76 -22.91
N GLY A 146 -1.19 0.42 -24.04
CA GLY A 146 -2.12 -0.69 -24.16
C GLY A 146 -1.53 -1.82 -25.00
N LEU A 147 -1.50 -3.03 -24.43
CA LEU A 147 -1.02 -4.25 -25.07
C LEU A 147 -2.17 -5.26 -25.20
N THR A 148 -2.16 -6.10 -26.22
CA THR A 148 -3.06 -7.26 -26.30
C THR A 148 -2.71 -8.24 -25.18
N ALA A 149 -3.70 -8.77 -24.46
CA ALA A 149 -3.42 -9.71 -23.36
C ALA A 149 -2.87 -11.06 -23.85
N ALA A 150 -3.20 -11.44 -25.09
CA ALA A 150 -2.83 -12.72 -25.69
C ALA A 150 -1.40 -12.74 -26.26
N THR A 151 -0.94 -11.63 -26.84
CA THR A 151 0.34 -11.59 -27.58
C THR A 151 1.34 -10.57 -27.02
N GLY A 152 0.90 -9.62 -26.19
CA GLY A 152 1.75 -8.54 -25.69
C GLY A 152 2.06 -7.47 -26.73
N GLU A 153 1.41 -7.49 -27.89
CA GLU A 153 1.62 -6.53 -28.97
C GLU A 153 0.89 -5.21 -28.66
N PRO A 154 1.47 -4.05 -29.01
CA PRO A 154 0.79 -2.77 -28.88
C PRO A 154 -0.55 -2.74 -29.62
N VAL A 155 -1.58 -2.25 -28.96
CA VAL A 155 -2.92 -2.13 -29.54
C VAL A 155 -2.97 -0.91 -30.46
N ALA A 156 -2.95 -1.14 -31.78
CA ALA A 156 -2.85 -0.07 -32.77
C ALA A 156 -3.93 1.01 -32.63
N GLU A 157 -5.16 0.65 -32.23
CA GLU A 157 -6.28 1.59 -32.10
C GLU A 157 -6.27 2.39 -30.77
N PHE A 158 -5.36 2.09 -29.85
CA PHE A 158 -5.24 2.81 -28.59
C PHE A 158 -4.24 3.96 -28.75
N GLY A 159 -4.73 5.20 -28.77
CA GLY A 159 -3.89 6.39 -28.94
C GLY A 159 -3.08 6.37 -30.24
N ALA A 160 -1.81 6.74 -30.14
CA ALA A 160 -0.84 6.65 -31.23
C ALA A 160 -0.04 5.34 -31.11
N ALA A 161 -0.43 4.32 -31.88
CA ALA A 161 0.25 3.02 -31.94
C ALA A 161 0.39 2.32 -30.57
N GLY A 162 -0.72 2.23 -29.82
CA GLY A 162 -0.78 1.57 -28.51
C GLY A 162 -0.37 2.45 -27.34
N ARG A 163 -0.25 3.78 -27.53
CA ARG A 163 0.26 4.70 -26.50
C ARG A 163 -0.49 6.03 -26.46
N ILE A 164 -0.66 6.59 -25.26
CA ILE A 164 -1.07 7.98 -25.06
C ILE A 164 -0.09 8.71 -24.13
N ASP A 165 0.11 10.02 -24.33
CA ASP A 165 0.67 10.91 -23.32
C ASP A 165 -0.47 11.46 -22.44
N MET A 166 -0.49 11.06 -21.18
CA MET A 166 -1.49 11.48 -20.20
C MET A 166 -1.33 12.93 -19.74
N SER A 167 -0.30 13.63 -20.20
CA SER A 167 0.08 15.00 -19.84
C SER A 167 0.55 15.21 -18.40
N VAL A 168 0.26 14.28 -17.49
CA VAL A 168 0.64 14.30 -16.08
C VAL A 168 1.00 12.87 -15.69
N PRO A 169 2.16 12.64 -15.06
CA PRO A 169 2.64 11.30 -14.76
C PRO A 169 1.77 10.59 -13.72
N TYR A 170 1.69 9.27 -13.84
CA TYR A 170 1.11 8.38 -12.84
C TYR A 170 1.92 7.09 -12.80
N GLU A 171 2.51 6.78 -11.66
CA GLU A 171 3.46 5.67 -11.48
C GLU A 171 2.84 4.45 -10.82
N SER A 172 1.54 4.24 -10.98
CA SER A 172 0.77 3.17 -10.32
C SER A 172 -0.17 2.46 -11.32
N ALA A 173 -0.86 1.41 -10.90
CA ALA A 173 -1.76 0.67 -11.79
C ALA A 173 -3.04 1.48 -12.10
N PRO A 174 -3.46 1.56 -13.37
CA PRO A 174 -4.81 2.04 -13.70
C PRO A 174 -5.88 1.17 -13.05
N THR A 175 -6.97 1.78 -12.59
CA THR A 175 -8.15 1.05 -12.12
C THR A 175 -9.18 0.99 -13.24
N VAL A 176 -9.62 -0.22 -13.61
CA VAL A 176 -10.57 -0.42 -14.71
C VAL A 176 -12.00 -0.40 -14.18
N TYR A 177 -12.84 0.48 -14.72
CA TYR A 177 -14.28 0.51 -14.45
C TYR A 177 -15.05 0.59 -15.76
N ASN A 178 -15.71 -0.51 -16.14
CA ASN A 178 -16.27 -0.67 -17.47
C ASN A 178 -15.18 -0.41 -18.53
N ASP A 179 -15.39 0.60 -19.39
CA ASP A 179 -14.43 1.01 -20.42
C ASP A 179 -13.53 2.18 -19.99
N LEU A 180 -13.44 2.47 -18.69
CA LEU A 180 -12.60 3.55 -18.16
C LEU A 180 -11.33 3.03 -17.51
N LEU A 181 -10.20 3.65 -17.85
CA LEU A 181 -8.91 3.56 -17.18
C LEU A 181 -8.77 4.77 -16.25
N ILE A 182 -9.01 4.55 -14.97
CA ILE A 182 -8.92 5.58 -13.94
C ILE A 182 -7.48 5.64 -13.43
N VAL A 183 -6.87 6.83 -13.50
CA VAL A 183 -5.48 7.08 -13.14
C VAL A 183 -5.34 8.27 -12.21
N GLY A 184 -4.45 8.13 -11.24
CA GLY A 184 -4.03 9.18 -10.32
C GLY A 184 -2.99 10.12 -10.93
N THR A 185 -2.18 10.74 -10.09
CA THR A 185 -1.17 11.73 -10.48
C THR A 185 0.04 11.60 -9.56
N ASN A 186 1.26 11.94 -10.04
CA ASN A 186 2.47 12.05 -9.22
C ASN A 186 3.14 13.43 -9.39
N GLY A 187 3.40 14.12 -8.29
CA GLY A 187 4.29 15.30 -8.21
C GLY A 187 3.80 16.60 -8.85
N ALA A 188 2.87 16.56 -9.81
CA ALA A 188 2.32 17.74 -10.49
C ALA A 188 0.94 18.10 -9.94
N PRO A 189 0.52 19.38 -10.04
CA PRO A 189 -0.88 19.73 -9.84
C PRO A 189 -1.79 18.88 -10.73
N GLY A 190 -2.74 18.20 -10.11
CA GLY A 190 -3.67 17.32 -10.81
C GLY A 190 -4.39 16.40 -9.84
N GLY A 191 -5.67 16.15 -10.10
CA GLY A 191 -6.43 15.16 -9.34
C GLY A 191 -6.45 13.81 -10.04
N ILE A 192 -7.64 13.23 -10.13
CA ILE A 192 -7.90 11.91 -10.73
C ILE A 192 -8.50 12.09 -12.12
N ARG A 193 -8.13 11.21 -13.05
CA ARG A 193 -8.52 11.28 -14.47
C ARG A 193 -9.03 9.93 -14.95
N ALA A 194 -9.92 9.92 -15.94
CA ALA A 194 -10.30 8.71 -16.65
C ALA A 194 -10.05 8.83 -18.14
N PHE A 195 -9.55 7.74 -18.72
CA PHE A 195 -9.31 7.58 -20.15
C PHE A 195 -10.13 6.40 -20.67
N ASP A 196 -10.61 6.47 -21.90
CA ASP A 196 -11.33 5.38 -22.55
C ASP A 196 -10.36 4.22 -22.87
N ALA A 197 -10.65 3.00 -22.40
CA ALA A 197 -9.79 1.83 -22.60
C ALA A 197 -9.71 1.38 -24.06
N ARG A 198 -10.65 1.80 -24.91
CA ARG A 198 -10.70 1.43 -26.32
C ARG A 198 -9.80 2.35 -27.14
N THR A 199 -9.88 3.65 -26.89
CA THR A 199 -9.26 4.70 -27.74
C THR A 199 -8.12 5.47 -27.06
N GLY A 200 -8.06 5.51 -25.74
CA GLY A 200 -7.14 6.34 -24.97
C GLY A 200 -7.56 7.80 -24.83
N ALA A 201 -8.75 8.19 -25.29
CA ALA A 201 -9.26 9.54 -25.14
C ALA A 201 -9.56 9.87 -23.66
N ARG A 202 -9.19 11.06 -23.17
CA ARG A 202 -9.57 11.51 -21.82
C ARG A 202 -11.08 11.76 -21.77
N VAL A 203 -11.76 11.09 -20.85
CA VAL A 203 -13.23 11.18 -20.66
C VAL A 203 -13.58 12.25 -19.65
N TRP A 204 -12.94 12.23 -18.47
CA TRP A 204 -13.17 13.22 -17.42
C TRP A 204 -11.91 13.42 -16.57
N GLN A 205 -11.91 14.53 -15.81
CA GLN A 205 -10.90 14.85 -14.82
C GLN A 205 -11.55 15.55 -13.62
N PHE A 206 -11.21 15.11 -12.42
CA PHE A 206 -11.50 15.82 -11.18
C PHE A 206 -10.24 16.56 -10.72
N GLN A 207 -10.36 17.84 -10.37
CA GLN A 207 -9.27 18.61 -9.77
C GLN A 207 -9.38 18.52 -8.26
N SER A 208 -8.31 18.08 -7.63
CA SER A 208 -8.20 17.87 -6.18
C SER A 208 -7.99 19.15 -5.39
N VAL A 209 -7.38 20.16 -6.00
CA VAL A 209 -7.33 21.55 -5.50
C VAL A 209 -8.48 22.33 -6.14
N PRO A 210 -9.53 22.69 -5.37
CA PRO A 210 -10.70 23.40 -5.88
C PRO A 210 -10.34 24.78 -6.41
N GLN A 211 -10.96 25.15 -7.53
CA GLN A 211 -10.88 26.50 -8.10
C GLN A 211 -11.84 27.46 -7.37
N PRO A 212 -11.63 28.78 -7.39
CA PRO A 212 -12.55 29.74 -6.77
C PRO A 212 -14.01 29.49 -7.15
N GLY A 213 -14.88 29.42 -6.13
CA GLY A 213 -16.31 29.13 -6.28
C GLY A 213 -16.68 27.65 -6.34
N GLN A 214 -15.69 26.74 -6.37
CA GLN A 214 -15.92 25.30 -6.21
C GLN A 214 -15.98 24.92 -4.71
N PRO A 215 -16.73 23.87 -4.33
CA PRO A 215 -16.75 23.40 -2.95
C PRO A 215 -15.34 23.07 -2.43
N GLY A 216 -14.99 23.61 -1.25
CA GLY A 216 -13.68 23.46 -0.61
C GLY A 216 -12.70 24.59 -0.95
N SER A 217 -12.97 25.42 -1.95
CA SER A 217 -12.10 26.56 -2.30
C SER A 217 -11.99 27.61 -1.19
N GLU A 218 -13.02 27.72 -0.36
CA GLU A 218 -13.06 28.58 0.83
C GLU A 218 -12.03 28.20 1.90
N THR A 219 -11.49 26.98 1.85
CA THR A 219 -10.48 26.49 2.80
C THR A 219 -9.04 26.79 2.37
N TRP A 220 -8.85 27.49 1.25
CA TRP A 220 -7.56 27.95 0.76
C TRP A 220 -7.46 29.46 0.92
N GLY A 221 -6.66 29.92 1.88
CA GLY A 221 -6.48 31.35 2.09
C GLY A 221 -5.67 32.00 0.96
N GLY A 222 -6.14 33.17 0.51
CA GLY A 222 -5.52 33.94 -0.56
C GLY A 222 -5.43 33.16 -1.88
N GLU A 223 -4.26 33.20 -2.51
CA GLU A 223 -4.01 32.51 -3.79
C GLU A 223 -3.19 31.23 -3.62
N SER A 224 -3.19 30.66 -2.41
CA SER A 224 -2.40 29.46 -2.07
C SER A 224 -2.79 28.22 -2.87
N TRP A 225 -3.99 28.21 -3.47
CA TRP A 225 -4.48 27.14 -4.36
C TRP A 225 -3.82 27.15 -5.75
N ARG A 226 -3.27 28.29 -6.21
CA ARG A 226 -2.75 28.42 -7.58
C ARG A 226 -1.52 27.54 -7.78
N ASN A 227 -1.55 26.71 -8.83
CA ASN A 227 -0.45 25.79 -9.20
C ASN A 227 0.03 24.90 -8.04
N ARG A 228 -0.86 24.60 -7.08
CA ARG A 228 -0.53 23.84 -5.89
C ARG A 228 -0.31 22.36 -6.23
N GLY A 229 0.87 21.86 -5.87
CA GLY A 229 1.19 20.43 -5.91
C GLY A 229 0.87 19.72 -4.58
N GLY A 230 1.23 18.44 -4.50
CA GLY A 230 1.06 17.60 -3.30
C GLY A 230 -0.35 17.04 -3.13
N VAL A 231 -1.41 17.79 -3.44
CA VAL A 231 -2.79 17.26 -3.33
C VAL A 231 -3.15 16.33 -4.49
N TYR A 232 -2.41 15.25 -4.72
CA TYR A 232 -2.68 14.29 -5.79
C TYR A 232 -2.94 12.89 -5.22
N SER A 233 -3.32 11.95 -6.07
CA SER A 233 -3.57 10.55 -5.68
C SER A 233 -2.51 9.67 -6.32
N TRP A 234 -1.52 9.27 -5.53
CA TRP A 234 -0.47 8.32 -5.92
C TRP A 234 -0.81 6.85 -5.64
N ALA A 235 -1.92 6.61 -4.96
CA ALA A 235 -2.38 5.30 -4.54
C ALA A 235 -2.22 4.25 -5.65
N PHE A 236 -1.86 3.02 -5.29
CA PHE A 236 -1.44 2.01 -6.27
C PHE A 236 -2.60 1.56 -7.17
N SER A 237 -3.82 1.73 -6.66
CA SER A 237 -5.10 1.51 -7.32
C SER A 237 -6.17 2.32 -6.57
N GLN A 238 -7.40 2.33 -7.09
CA GLN A 238 -8.56 2.95 -6.47
C GLN A 238 -9.61 1.89 -6.13
N THR A 239 -10.58 2.20 -5.26
CA THR A 239 -11.71 1.31 -4.97
C THR A 239 -13.02 1.89 -5.45
N ILE A 240 -13.92 1.00 -5.89
CA ILE A 240 -15.19 1.34 -6.54
C ILE A 240 -16.29 0.44 -6.00
N ASP A 241 -17.35 1.06 -5.48
CA ASP A 241 -18.63 0.38 -5.29
C ASP A 241 -19.28 0.23 -6.65
N ARG A 242 -19.06 -0.92 -7.30
CA ARG A 242 -19.55 -1.18 -8.66
C ARG A 242 -21.06 -1.11 -8.76
N ALA A 243 -21.78 -1.56 -7.72
CA ALA A 243 -23.25 -1.56 -7.72
C ALA A 243 -23.81 -0.13 -7.70
N ARG A 244 -23.12 0.81 -7.05
CA ARG A 244 -23.54 2.22 -6.93
C ARG A 244 -22.82 3.17 -7.89
N GLY A 245 -21.82 2.68 -8.62
CA GLY A 245 -20.98 3.51 -9.50
C GLY A 245 -20.21 4.60 -8.74
N ILE A 246 -19.77 4.33 -7.51
CA ILE A 246 -19.04 5.28 -6.67
C ILE A 246 -17.57 4.90 -6.63
N LEU A 247 -16.70 5.81 -7.08
CA LEU A 247 -15.24 5.73 -6.97
C LEU A 247 -14.79 6.41 -5.68
N TYR A 248 -13.91 5.78 -4.92
CA TYR A 248 -13.28 6.36 -3.73
C TYR A 248 -11.81 6.64 -4.02
N VAL A 249 -11.42 7.90 -3.90
CA VAL A 249 -10.06 8.39 -4.15
C VAL A 249 -9.50 8.96 -2.86
N VAL A 250 -8.23 8.66 -2.60
CA VAL A 250 -7.47 9.23 -1.48
C VAL A 250 -6.48 10.26 -2.00
N PHE A 251 -6.34 11.37 -1.28
CA PHE A 251 -5.46 12.48 -1.64
C PHE A 251 -4.37 12.73 -0.60
N GLU A 252 -3.26 13.25 -1.12
CA GLU A 252 -2.07 13.60 -0.37
C GLU A 252 -2.14 14.94 0.37
N ALA A 253 -1.18 15.12 1.27
CA ALA A 253 -0.91 16.38 1.95
C ALA A 253 -0.48 17.46 0.94
N PRO A 254 -0.73 18.76 1.20
CA PRO A 254 -0.36 19.79 0.25
C PRO A 254 1.15 20.05 0.23
N GLY A 255 1.73 20.06 -0.98
CA GLY A 255 3.12 20.47 -1.21
C GLY A 255 3.25 22.00 -1.32
N PRO A 256 4.44 22.59 -1.52
CA PRO A 256 5.73 21.96 -1.82
C PRO A 256 6.48 21.40 -0.60
N SER A 257 5.96 21.58 0.61
CA SER A 257 6.55 21.14 1.87
C SER A 257 5.53 20.38 2.69
N ASP A 258 5.89 19.17 3.12
CA ASP A 258 5.02 18.33 3.93
C ASP A 258 5.08 18.70 5.43
N TYR A 259 6.12 19.46 5.83
CA TYR A 259 6.42 19.81 7.23
C TYR A 259 6.39 21.31 7.52
N TRP A 260 5.83 22.10 6.60
CA TRP A 260 5.62 23.53 6.78
C TRP A 260 4.39 24.00 6.00
N GLY A 261 3.52 24.79 6.64
CA GLY A 261 2.19 25.16 6.10
C GLY A 261 1.87 26.65 6.01
N ALA A 262 2.79 27.55 6.34
CA ALA A 262 2.49 28.99 6.37
C ALA A 262 2.12 29.61 5.00
N ASP A 263 2.49 28.97 3.89
CA ASP A 263 2.14 29.41 2.53
C ASP A 263 0.74 28.96 2.06
N ARG A 264 0.01 28.22 2.91
CA ARG A 264 -1.29 27.62 2.59
C ARG A 264 -2.27 27.66 3.77
N PRO A 265 -2.59 28.85 4.30
CA PRO A 265 -3.53 28.96 5.41
C PRO A 265 -4.89 28.32 5.09
N GLY A 266 -5.49 27.66 6.10
CA GLY A 266 -6.78 26.96 6.02
C GLY A 266 -6.67 25.44 5.88
N ASP A 267 -7.80 24.74 5.92
CA ASP A 267 -7.84 23.26 5.96
C ASP A 267 -7.37 22.59 4.67
N ASN A 268 -7.24 23.35 3.57
CA ASN A 268 -6.67 22.90 2.30
C ASN A 268 -7.43 21.73 1.63
N LEU A 269 -8.75 21.75 1.62
CA LEU A 269 -9.54 20.69 0.98
C LEU A 269 -9.23 20.58 -0.52
N PHE A 270 -9.03 19.40 -1.10
CA PHE A 270 -9.31 18.05 -0.56
C PHE A 270 -8.05 17.30 -0.10
N ALA A 271 -7.05 17.98 0.47
CA ALA A 271 -5.86 17.32 1.00
C ALA A 271 -6.16 16.37 2.15
N SER A 272 -5.34 15.32 2.28
CA SER A 272 -5.42 14.28 3.33
C SER A 272 -6.86 13.77 3.53
N SER A 273 -7.59 13.58 2.43
CA SER A 273 -9.01 13.26 2.40
C SER A 273 -9.33 12.02 1.58
N VAL A 274 -10.41 11.33 1.95
CA VAL A 274 -11.14 10.42 1.08
C VAL A 274 -12.23 11.22 0.36
N VAL A 275 -12.28 11.13 -0.96
CA VAL A 275 -13.30 11.78 -1.79
C VAL A 275 -14.06 10.71 -2.57
N ALA A 276 -15.39 10.72 -2.43
CA ALA A 276 -16.27 9.89 -3.23
C ALA A 276 -16.71 10.64 -4.49
N LEU A 277 -16.48 10.01 -5.63
CA LEU A 277 -16.80 10.51 -6.96
C LEU A 277 -17.78 9.56 -7.65
N ASP A 278 -18.55 10.10 -8.58
CA ASP A 278 -19.24 9.30 -9.57
C ASP A 278 -18.20 8.70 -10.54
N ALA A 279 -18.13 7.37 -10.63
CA ALA A 279 -17.07 6.69 -11.36
C ALA A 279 -17.13 6.94 -12.88
N ALA A 280 -18.31 7.23 -13.42
CA ALA A 280 -18.50 7.47 -14.85
C ALA A 280 -18.22 8.92 -15.25
N THR A 281 -18.39 9.88 -14.34
CA THR A 281 -18.32 11.33 -14.66
C THR A 281 -17.25 12.11 -13.90
N GLY A 282 -16.69 11.55 -12.82
CA GLY A 282 -15.78 12.25 -11.93
C GLY A 282 -16.45 13.29 -11.02
N THR A 283 -17.79 13.36 -11.00
CA THR A 283 -18.53 14.33 -10.20
C THR A 283 -18.45 14.01 -8.71
N ARG A 284 -18.11 14.99 -7.87
CA ARG A 284 -18.02 14.80 -6.41
C ARG A 284 -19.38 14.50 -5.78
N LYS A 285 -19.44 13.44 -4.96
CA LYS A 285 -20.60 13.08 -4.14
C LYS A 285 -20.42 13.56 -2.70
N TRP A 286 -19.34 13.15 -2.04
CA TRP A 286 -19.00 13.56 -0.67
C TRP A 286 -17.47 13.48 -0.44
N HIS A 287 -16.99 14.00 0.69
CA HIS A 287 -15.61 13.80 1.14
C HIS A 287 -15.54 13.68 2.66
N PHE A 288 -14.45 13.11 3.15
CA PHE A 288 -14.06 13.09 4.56
C PHE A 288 -12.56 13.42 4.65
N GLN A 289 -12.21 14.46 5.41
CA GLN A 289 -10.83 14.87 5.64
C GLN A 289 -10.30 14.23 6.93
N ALA A 290 -9.19 13.50 6.83
CA ALA A 290 -8.59 12.79 7.96
C ALA A 290 -7.54 13.62 8.71
N VAL A 291 -7.04 14.69 8.10
CA VAL A 291 -6.10 15.65 8.68
C VAL A 291 -6.45 17.05 8.20
N HIS A 292 -6.80 17.94 9.12
CA HIS A 292 -6.98 19.37 8.85
C HIS A 292 -5.62 20.06 8.80
N HIS A 293 -5.37 20.88 7.78
CA HIS A 293 -4.12 21.63 7.61
C HIS A 293 -2.86 20.80 7.92
N ASP A 294 -2.58 19.78 7.10
CA ASP A 294 -1.51 18.81 7.33
C ASP A 294 -0.14 19.51 7.49
N LEU A 295 0.63 19.15 8.52
CA LEU A 295 2.00 19.65 8.81
C LEU A 295 2.99 18.50 9.04
N TRP A 296 2.61 17.26 8.73
CA TRP A 296 3.25 16.05 9.24
C TRP A 296 3.57 14.99 8.19
N ASP A 297 3.25 15.24 6.91
CA ASP A 297 3.28 14.21 5.85
C ASP A 297 2.30 13.05 6.14
N TYR A 298 1.10 13.38 6.65
CA TYR A 298 0.04 12.41 6.91
C TYR A 298 -0.96 12.33 5.76
N ASP A 299 -0.45 12.21 4.53
CA ASP A 299 -1.28 11.82 3.40
C ASP A 299 -2.00 10.48 3.62
N LEU A 300 -3.01 10.23 2.78
CA LEU A 300 -3.70 8.95 2.72
C LEU A 300 -3.13 8.09 1.57
N PRO A 301 -2.33 7.06 1.88
CA PRO A 301 -1.49 6.39 0.87
C PRO A 301 -2.19 5.22 0.17
N SER A 302 -3.32 4.74 0.70
CA SER A 302 -4.06 3.59 0.15
C SER A 302 -5.57 3.84 0.18
N PRO A 303 -6.33 3.40 -0.85
CA PRO A 303 -7.78 3.54 -0.87
C PRO A 303 -8.45 2.63 0.19
N PRO A 304 -9.71 2.90 0.55
CA PRO A 304 -10.43 2.09 1.52
C PRO A 304 -10.85 0.73 0.96
N THR A 305 -11.04 -0.25 1.84
CA THR A 305 -11.82 -1.46 1.53
C THR A 305 -13.30 -1.22 1.73
N LEU A 306 -14.15 -1.86 0.93
CA LEU A 306 -15.60 -1.74 0.94
C LEU A 306 -16.21 -3.08 1.34
N VAL A 307 -16.93 -3.12 2.46
CA VAL A 307 -17.62 -4.32 2.92
C VAL A 307 -18.98 -3.96 3.49
N ASP A 308 -19.91 -4.91 3.41
CA ASP A 308 -21.20 -4.82 4.09
C ASP A 308 -21.09 -5.59 5.40
N VAL A 309 -21.44 -4.93 6.51
CA VAL A 309 -21.38 -5.52 7.85
C VAL A 309 -22.72 -5.36 8.56
N THR A 310 -23.07 -6.31 9.41
CA THR A 310 -24.28 -6.22 10.23
C THR A 310 -23.97 -5.53 11.55
N ILE A 311 -24.62 -4.39 11.81
CA ILE A 311 -24.53 -3.61 13.05
C ILE A 311 -25.95 -3.43 13.56
N ASP A 312 -26.21 -3.83 14.80
CA ASP A 312 -27.54 -3.75 15.44
C ASP A 312 -28.68 -4.35 14.58
N GLY A 313 -28.38 -5.45 13.87
CA GLY A 313 -29.32 -6.14 12.99
C GLY A 313 -29.51 -5.51 11.60
N ALA A 314 -28.91 -4.35 11.32
CA ALA A 314 -28.97 -3.68 10.02
C ALA A 314 -27.69 -3.94 9.22
N THR A 315 -27.83 -4.20 7.91
CA THR A 315 -26.69 -4.23 6.99
C THR A 315 -26.23 -2.82 6.69
N VAL A 316 -25.04 -2.46 7.15
CA VAL A 316 -24.41 -1.15 6.97
C VAL A 316 -23.35 -1.25 5.87
N PRO A 317 -23.46 -0.45 4.78
CA PRO A 317 -22.45 -0.41 3.75
C PRO A 317 -21.27 0.46 4.20
N ILE A 318 -20.20 -0.18 4.66
CA ILE A 318 -19.03 0.54 5.17
C ILE A 318 -17.93 0.68 4.12
N LEU A 319 -17.09 1.67 4.33
CA LEU A 319 -15.71 1.72 3.85
C LEU A 319 -14.79 1.85 5.07
N ALA A 320 -13.65 1.19 5.03
CA ALA A 320 -12.62 1.29 6.06
C ALA A 320 -11.26 1.58 5.43
N PHE A 321 -10.55 2.59 5.94
CA PHE A 321 -9.16 2.86 5.56
C PHE A 321 -8.31 3.13 6.80
N ALA A 322 -7.04 2.78 6.71
CA ALA A 322 -6.04 3.07 7.71
C ALA A 322 -5.16 4.23 7.22
N ALA A 323 -4.96 5.23 8.05
CA ALA A 323 -4.21 6.44 7.72
C ALA A 323 -2.79 6.40 8.32
N LYS A 324 -1.89 7.22 7.76
CA LYS A 324 -0.55 7.44 8.32
C LYS A 324 -0.58 7.96 9.76
N THR A 325 -1.67 8.61 10.17
CA THR A 325 -1.93 9.09 11.55
C THR A 325 -1.98 7.98 12.60
N GLY A 326 -2.06 6.70 12.20
CA GLY A 326 -2.15 5.56 13.12
C GLY A 326 -3.59 5.23 13.53
N TYR A 327 -4.57 5.87 12.89
CA TYR A 327 -5.98 5.62 13.06
C TYR A 327 -6.57 4.87 11.86
N MET A 328 -7.62 4.10 12.11
CA MET A 328 -8.50 3.57 11.07
C MET A 328 -9.84 4.30 11.17
N TYR A 329 -10.36 4.73 10.03
CA TYR A 329 -11.66 5.38 9.93
C TYR A 329 -12.64 4.44 9.26
N ILE A 330 -13.80 4.24 9.91
CA ILE A 330 -14.90 3.42 9.38
C ILE A 330 -16.09 4.34 9.10
N LEU A 331 -16.39 4.52 7.82
CA LEU A 331 -17.44 5.43 7.35
C LEU A 331 -18.52 4.64 6.62
N ASN A 332 -19.74 5.16 6.60
CA ASN A 332 -20.77 4.71 5.69
C ASN A 332 -20.38 5.15 4.28
N ARG A 333 -20.15 4.21 3.36
CA ARG A 333 -19.56 4.52 2.05
C ARG A 333 -20.46 5.30 1.11
N VAL A 334 -21.77 5.32 1.36
CA VAL A 334 -22.71 6.09 0.55
C VAL A 334 -22.75 7.56 0.98
N THR A 335 -22.58 7.83 2.27
CA THR A 335 -22.81 9.17 2.86
C THR A 335 -21.55 9.86 3.35
N GLY A 336 -20.45 9.13 3.55
CA GLY A 336 -19.22 9.63 4.15
C GLY A 336 -19.29 9.84 5.67
N ARG A 337 -20.42 9.53 6.30
CA ARG A 337 -20.60 9.72 7.75
C ARG A 337 -19.90 8.64 8.56
N PRO A 338 -19.26 8.97 9.70
CA PRO A 338 -18.64 7.97 10.57
C PRO A 338 -19.65 6.96 11.10
N VAL A 339 -19.30 5.68 11.10
CA VAL A 339 -20.17 4.61 11.62
C VAL A 339 -20.18 4.63 13.15
N PHE A 340 -19.02 4.82 13.77
CA PHE A 340 -18.85 4.79 15.23
C PHE A 340 -18.64 6.18 15.86
N GLY A 341 -18.66 7.25 15.06
CA GLY A 341 -18.40 8.61 15.52
C GLY A 341 -16.94 9.04 15.42
N ILE A 342 -16.74 10.37 15.43
CA ILE A 342 -15.45 11.06 15.40
C ILE A 342 -15.53 12.20 16.40
N ASP A 343 -14.46 12.38 17.17
CA ASP A 343 -14.25 13.52 18.05
C ASP A 343 -13.32 14.53 17.39
N GLU A 344 -13.75 15.79 17.31
CA GLU A 344 -12.84 16.90 17.02
C GLU A 344 -12.03 17.23 18.27
N ARG A 345 -10.75 16.85 18.30
CA ARG A 345 -9.90 17.03 19.48
C ARG A 345 -8.94 18.20 19.30
N PRO A 346 -8.83 19.10 20.29
CA PRO A 346 -7.83 20.16 20.27
C PRO A 346 -6.41 19.60 20.10
N VAL A 347 -5.60 20.26 19.29
CA VAL A 347 -4.20 19.90 19.04
C VAL A 347 -3.26 21.08 19.30
N PRO A 348 -1.97 20.86 19.57
CA PRO A 348 -1.03 21.94 19.86
C PRO A 348 -0.84 22.91 18.69
N THR A 349 -0.56 24.17 19.02
CA THR A 349 -0.29 25.22 18.03
C THR A 349 1.19 25.25 17.63
N SER A 350 1.47 25.41 16.34
CA SER A 350 2.83 25.65 15.85
C SER A 350 3.40 26.98 16.34
N ASN A 351 4.71 27.00 16.59
CA ASN A 351 5.48 28.22 16.85
C ASN A 351 6.41 28.59 15.68
N VAL A 352 6.27 27.94 14.52
CA VAL A 352 7.02 28.29 13.30
C VAL A 352 6.51 29.64 12.77
N PRO A 353 7.40 30.60 12.43
CA PRO A 353 6.95 31.93 12.06
C PRO A 353 5.97 31.94 10.87
N GLY A 354 4.78 32.50 11.11
CA GLY A 354 3.70 32.60 10.12
C GLY A 354 2.88 31.32 9.90
N GLU A 355 3.29 30.20 10.48
CA GLU A 355 2.56 28.94 10.38
C GLU A 355 1.32 28.95 11.29
N GLN A 356 0.28 28.27 10.84
CA GLN A 356 -0.94 28.06 11.59
C GLN A 356 -1.13 26.55 11.76
N SER A 357 -1.69 26.12 12.89
CA SER A 357 -2.16 24.75 13.06
C SER A 357 -3.67 24.75 13.04
N ALA A 358 -4.29 23.66 12.57
CA ALA A 358 -5.72 23.48 12.73
C ALA A 358 -6.09 23.49 14.23
N PRO A 359 -7.23 24.10 14.64
CA PRO A 359 -7.64 24.11 16.05
C PRO A 359 -7.93 22.71 16.61
N THR A 360 -8.46 21.82 15.77
CA THR A 360 -8.80 20.45 16.11
C THR A 360 -8.36 19.48 15.00
N GLN A 361 -8.34 18.19 15.34
CA GLN A 361 -8.19 17.09 14.39
C GLN A 361 -9.28 16.03 14.61
N PRO A 362 -9.73 15.35 13.54
CA PRO A 362 -10.76 14.34 13.63
C PRO A 362 -10.16 13.03 14.14
N ILE A 363 -10.54 12.60 15.34
CA ILE A 363 -10.09 11.34 15.95
C ILE A 363 -11.25 10.35 15.98
N PRO A 364 -11.14 9.14 15.40
CA PRO A 364 -12.21 8.17 15.46
C PRO A 364 -12.45 7.72 16.91
N VAL A 365 -13.73 7.63 17.29
CA VAL A 365 -14.12 7.05 18.59
C VAL A 365 -13.81 5.56 18.61
N LYS A 366 -14.08 4.88 17.47
CA LYS A 366 -13.65 3.51 17.22
C LYS A 366 -13.19 3.33 15.76
N PRO A 367 -12.20 2.45 15.52
CA PRO A 367 -11.39 1.73 16.52
C PRO A 367 -10.47 2.64 17.34
N PRO A 368 -9.96 2.15 18.49
CA PRO A 368 -8.82 2.79 19.13
C PRO A 368 -7.61 2.83 18.16
N PRO A 369 -6.57 3.64 18.44
CA PRO A 369 -5.38 3.69 17.59
C PRO A 369 -4.85 2.30 17.24
N ILE A 370 -4.62 2.05 15.95
CA ILE A 370 -4.08 0.78 15.46
C ILE A 370 -2.54 0.74 15.53
N ALA A 371 -1.91 1.92 15.48
CA ALA A 371 -0.48 2.12 15.65
C ALA A 371 -0.17 2.95 16.90
N ARG A 372 1.11 3.07 17.26
CA ARG A 372 1.56 3.96 18.34
C ARG A 372 1.33 5.42 17.96
N VAL A 373 0.65 6.18 18.83
CA VAL A 373 0.32 7.61 18.63
C VAL A 373 0.88 8.53 19.73
N SER A 374 1.68 7.99 20.64
CA SER A 374 2.24 8.73 21.77
C SER A 374 3.62 8.20 22.15
N PHE A 375 4.40 9.02 22.85
CA PHE A 375 5.70 8.65 23.38
C PHE A 375 5.96 9.27 24.75
N LYS A 376 6.62 8.50 25.62
CA LYS A 376 7.23 8.98 26.86
C LYS A 376 8.69 8.52 26.96
N PRO A 377 9.56 9.19 27.74
CA PRO A 377 10.95 8.79 27.90
C PRO A 377 11.15 7.34 28.39
N GLU A 378 10.18 6.75 29.08
CA GLU A 378 10.19 5.35 29.52
C GLU A 378 9.95 4.36 28.36
N ASP A 379 9.46 4.85 27.23
CA ASP A 379 9.27 4.07 26.01
C ASP A 379 10.59 3.89 25.23
N ILE A 380 11.70 4.44 25.70
CA ILE A 380 13.02 4.19 25.10
C ILE A 380 13.46 2.76 25.38
N VAL A 381 14.02 2.11 24.37
CA VAL A 381 14.50 0.74 24.42
C VAL A 381 15.54 0.53 25.54
N THR A 382 15.44 -0.59 26.24
CA THR A 382 16.39 -1.01 27.27
C THR A 382 17.19 -2.24 26.82
N ALA A 383 18.26 -2.57 27.55
CA ALA A 383 19.02 -3.79 27.31
C ALA A 383 18.17 -5.06 27.51
N ALA A 384 17.09 -5.01 28.29
CA ALA A 384 16.15 -6.12 28.43
C ALA A 384 15.35 -6.37 27.14
N ASP A 385 15.03 -5.31 26.40
CA ASP A 385 14.27 -5.41 25.15
C ASP A 385 15.17 -5.84 23.97
N THR A 386 16.40 -5.34 23.91
CA THR A 386 17.33 -5.61 22.79
C THR A 386 18.77 -5.90 23.26
N THR A 387 19.71 -4.98 23.03
CA THR A 387 21.11 -5.06 23.46
C THR A 387 21.49 -3.82 24.27
N GLU A 388 22.54 -3.94 25.08
CA GLU A 388 23.10 -2.83 25.86
C GLU A 388 23.58 -1.68 24.96
N GLU A 389 24.18 -2.01 23.81
CA GLU A 389 24.68 -1.03 22.86
C GLU A 389 23.56 -0.21 22.23
N HIS A 390 22.48 -0.88 21.80
CA HIS A 390 21.31 -0.23 21.23
C HIS A 390 20.66 0.73 22.25
N ALA A 391 20.44 0.25 23.47
CA ALA A 391 19.85 1.05 24.55
C ALA A 391 20.70 2.30 24.88
N ARG A 392 22.04 2.13 24.95
CA ARG A 392 22.97 3.24 25.18
C ARG A 392 22.92 4.27 24.06
N PHE A 393 22.92 3.82 22.80
CA PHE A 393 22.81 4.72 21.67
C PHE A 393 21.52 5.54 21.73
N CYS A 394 20.39 4.87 21.97
CA CYS A 394 19.08 5.52 21.96
C CYS A 394 18.90 6.51 23.12
N ARG A 395 19.44 6.20 24.30
CA ARG A 395 19.50 7.18 25.40
C ARG A 395 20.37 8.38 25.02
N ALA A 396 21.55 8.15 24.42
CA ALA A 396 22.42 9.23 23.99
C ALA A 396 21.78 10.09 22.86
N LEU A 397 21.00 9.48 21.96
CA LEU A 397 20.25 10.19 20.93
C LEU A 397 19.17 11.09 21.55
N TYR A 398 18.43 10.57 22.55
CA TYR A 398 17.48 11.37 23.32
C TYR A 398 18.16 12.56 24.00
N ASP A 399 19.30 12.35 24.68
CA ASP A 399 20.02 13.41 25.39
C ASP A 399 20.56 14.47 24.42
N ARG A 400 21.21 14.06 23.31
CA ARG A 400 21.71 14.99 22.30
C ARG A 400 20.60 15.78 21.61
N SER A 401 19.39 15.22 21.53
CA SER A 401 18.20 15.89 20.98
C SER A 401 17.64 17.00 21.89
N GLY A 402 18.21 17.18 23.09
CA GLY A 402 17.67 18.08 24.11
C GLY A 402 16.43 17.51 24.80
N GLY A 403 16.32 16.18 24.84
CA GLY A 403 15.07 15.48 25.13
C GLY A 403 14.17 15.35 23.90
N LEU A 404 13.00 14.72 24.07
CA LEU A 404 12.00 14.53 23.02
C LEU A 404 10.61 14.79 23.60
N ALA A 405 9.96 15.86 23.15
CA ALA A 405 8.56 16.13 23.49
C ALA A 405 7.60 15.38 22.55
N ASN A 406 6.43 15.02 23.08
CA ASN A 406 5.31 14.45 22.31
C ASN A 406 4.00 14.81 23.03
N GLU A 407 3.10 15.47 22.31
CA GLU A 407 1.77 15.88 22.79
C GLU A 407 0.66 15.16 21.98
N GLY A 408 0.98 13.97 21.46
CA GLY A 408 0.12 13.18 20.58
C GLY A 408 0.55 13.20 19.11
N PRO A 409 -0.25 12.59 18.22
CA PRO A 409 0.14 12.33 16.83
C PRO A 409 0.21 13.60 15.98
N PHE A 410 -0.41 14.70 16.43
CA PHE A 410 -0.45 15.99 15.75
C PHE A 410 0.39 17.04 16.48
N THR A 411 1.51 16.64 17.08
CA THR A 411 2.47 17.58 17.68
C THR A 411 3.22 18.30 16.55
N PRO A 412 3.08 19.62 16.37
CA PRO A 412 3.84 20.34 15.35
C PRO A 412 5.34 20.30 15.66
N TYR A 413 6.18 20.26 14.62
CA TYR A 413 7.62 20.40 14.81
C TYR A 413 7.93 21.82 15.33
N PRO A 414 8.69 21.96 16.43
CA PRO A 414 8.98 23.26 16.99
C PRO A 414 9.93 24.03 16.09
N TYR A 415 9.83 25.36 16.07
CA TYR A 415 10.84 26.22 15.46
C TYR A 415 12.12 26.22 16.28
N ARG A 416 13.25 26.11 15.59
CA ARG A 416 14.59 26.27 16.15
C ARG A 416 15.41 27.23 15.28
N GLU A 417 15.99 28.24 15.91
CA GLU A 417 17.02 29.05 15.28
C GLU A 417 18.29 28.22 15.07
N ALA A 418 19.02 28.46 13.97
CA ALA A 418 20.16 27.63 13.59
C ALA A 418 21.27 27.58 14.65
N SER A 419 21.45 28.65 15.45
CA SER A 419 22.40 28.74 16.55
C SER A 419 21.86 28.26 17.90
N GLY A 420 20.58 27.91 17.99
CA GLY A 420 19.93 27.48 19.22
C GLY A 420 20.28 26.03 19.60
N PRO A 421 20.21 25.68 20.90
CA PRO A 421 20.41 24.30 21.32
C PRO A 421 19.35 23.38 20.68
N PRO A 422 19.66 22.10 20.44
CA PRO A 422 18.66 21.12 20.02
C PRO A 422 17.47 21.08 20.98
N ARG A 423 16.26 21.17 20.41
CA ARG A 423 14.99 20.95 21.11
C ARG A 423 14.07 20.21 20.15
N SER A 424 14.11 18.89 20.20
CA SER A 424 13.37 18.03 19.29
C SER A 424 12.02 17.60 19.87
N ILE A 425 11.09 17.29 18.97
CA ILE A 425 9.98 16.39 19.28
C ILE A 425 10.31 14.97 18.82
N VAL A 426 9.51 14.01 19.26
CA VAL A 426 9.32 12.75 18.54
C VAL A 426 7.86 12.63 18.13
N LEU A 427 7.62 12.47 16.84
CA LEU A 427 6.32 12.29 16.25
C LEU A 427 6.01 10.80 16.14
N PHE A 428 4.83 10.38 16.62
CA PHE A 428 4.31 9.03 16.47
C PHE A 428 2.87 9.07 15.93
N PRO A 429 2.57 8.38 14.82
CA PRO A 429 3.53 7.71 13.94
C PRO A 429 4.51 8.70 13.27
N GLY A 430 5.68 8.24 12.85
CA GLY A 430 6.66 9.04 12.14
C GLY A 430 6.27 9.30 10.68
N SER A 431 7.21 9.78 9.86
CA SER A 431 6.99 10.08 8.43
C SER A 431 6.61 8.86 7.58
N ILE A 432 6.94 7.65 8.02
CA ILE A 432 6.45 6.41 7.38
C ILE A 432 4.95 6.21 7.65
N GLY A 433 4.43 6.80 8.72
CA GLY A 433 3.07 6.61 9.18
C GLY A 433 2.83 5.28 9.89
N GLY A 434 1.68 5.17 10.54
CA GLY A 434 1.20 3.94 11.15
C GLY A 434 0.91 2.91 10.06
N ALA A 435 -0.12 3.15 9.25
CA ALA A 435 -0.35 2.39 8.01
C ALA A 435 0.20 3.17 6.81
N ASN A 436 0.63 2.45 5.76
CA ASN A 436 1.12 3.05 4.51
C ASN A 436 0.47 2.40 3.27
N TRP A 437 1.05 2.56 2.07
CA TRP A 437 0.50 2.19 0.75
C TRP A 437 0.00 0.76 0.62
N GLY A 438 0.52 -0.15 1.46
CA GLY A 438 0.03 -1.51 1.58
C GLY A 438 -1.46 -1.61 1.83
N GLY A 439 -2.04 -0.66 2.56
CA GLY A 439 -3.47 -0.59 2.84
C GLY A 439 -4.01 -1.81 3.60
N VAL A 440 -5.33 -1.96 3.55
CA VAL A 440 -6.07 -2.96 4.32
C VAL A 440 -6.55 -4.11 3.43
N ALA A 441 -6.86 -5.25 4.04
CA ALA A 441 -7.64 -6.32 3.45
C ALA A 441 -8.85 -6.61 4.35
N ALA A 442 -9.92 -7.19 3.83
CA ALA A 442 -11.12 -7.48 4.60
C ALA A 442 -11.64 -8.89 4.33
N ASP A 443 -12.13 -9.53 5.38
CA ASP A 443 -12.92 -10.75 5.29
C ASP A 443 -14.40 -10.39 5.47
N PRO A 444 -15.21 -10.38 4.39
CA PRO A 444 -16.62 -10.04 4.48
C PRO A 444 -17.44 -11.07 5.25
N THR A 445 -16.93 -12.29 5.46
CA THR A 445 -17.61 -13.35 6.21
C THR A 445 -17.37 -13.24 7.72
N LEU A 446 -16.17 -12.82 8.12
CA LEU A 446 -15.83 -12.56 9.53
C LEU A 446 -16.23 -11.15 9.97
N GLY A 447 -16.32 -10.21 9.03
CA GLY A 447 -16.45 -8.78 9.32
C GLY A 447 -15.15 -8.13 9.81
N TYR A 448 -14.00 -8.76 9.56
CA TYR A 448 -12.70 -8.27 10.02
C TYR A 448 -11.98 -7.48 8.92
N VAL A 449 -11.32 -6.40 9.33
CA VAL A 449 -10.40 -5.61 8.50
C VAL A 449 -8.99 -5.76 9.05
N PHE A 450 -8.07 -6.22 8.20
CA PHE A 450 -6.68 -6.52 8.53
C PHE A 450 -5.75 -5.44 7.99
N VAL A 451 -4.80 -5.02 8.82
CA VAL A 451 -3.81 -3.99 8.47
C VAL A 451 -2.49 -4.24 9.20
N ASN A 452 -1.37 -4.05 8.50
CA ASN A 452 -0.06 -3.96 9.14
C ASN A 452 0.28 -2.50 9.48
N THR A 453 0.93 -2.30 10.63
CA THR A 453 1.33 -0.97 11.10
C THR A 453 2.81 -0.90 11.43
N ASN A 454 3.39 0.29 11.31
CA ASN A 454 4.69 0.67 11.84
C ASN A 454 4.49 1.48 13.13
N ASP A 455 5.16 1.07 14.18
CA ASP A 455 5.22 1.81 15.44
C ASP A 455 6.60 2.46 15.51
N GLU A 456 6.86 3.37 14.55
CA GLU A 456 8.14 4.06 14.33
C GLU A 456 7.99 5.58 14.46
N GLY A 457 8.94 6.22 15.14
CA GLY A 457 8.88 7.64 15.46
C GLY A 457 9.82 8.47 14.61
N SER A 458 9.48 9.73 14.37
CA SER A 458 10.33 10.68 13.64
C SER A 458 10.74 11.84 14.55
N ILE A 459 12.04 12.19 14.60
CA ILE A 459 12.56 13.22 15.51
C ILE A 459 13.00 14.49 14.79
N GLY A 460 12.84 15.63 15.44
CA GLY A 460 13.45 16.87 14.98
C GLY A 460 12.69 18.13 15.34
N TRP A 461 12.95 19.18 14.57
CA TRP A 461 12.40 20.53 14.62
C TRP A 461 12.28 21.09 13.20
N VAL A 462 11.74 22.30 13.07
CA VAL A 462 11.76 23.10 11.84
C VAL A 462 12.72 24.29 12.01
N GLU A 463 13.50 24.59 10.98
CA GLU A 463 14.44 25.72 10.95
C GLU A 463 14.37 26.46 9.62
N ARG A 464 14.98 27.65 9.53
CA ARG A 464 15.13 28.35 8.25
C ARG A 464 15.96 27.55 7.28
N SER A 465 15.47 27.44 6.05
CA SER A 465 16.24 26.87 4.96
C SER A 465 17.39 27.79 4.53
N PRO A 466 18.45 27.25 3.91
CA PRO A 466 19.49 28.05 3.29
C PRO A 466 18.93 29.04 2.25
N GLU A 467 19.60 30.17 2.08
CA GLU A 467 19.25 31.17 1.08
C GLU A 467 19.13 30.54 -0.32
N GLY A 468 18.10 30.93 -1.09
CA GLY A 468 17.80 30.36 -2.40
C GLY A 468 17.02 29.04 -2.40
N SER A 469 16.71 28.47 -1.23
CA SER A 469 15.87 27.27 -1.13
C SER A 469 14.43 27.55 -1.61
N ARG A 470 13.83 26.57 -2.29
CA ARG A 470 12.44 26.65 -2.77
C ARG A 470 11.43 26.83 -1.62
N VAL A 471 11.67 26.19 -0.48
CA VAL A 471 10.83 26.26 0.71
C VAL A 471 11.59 27.05 1.80
N PRO A 472 11.01 28.10 2.40
CA PRO A 472 11.70 28.95 3.38
C PRO A 472 12.08 28.26 4.70
N TYR A 473 11.36 27.20 5.06
CA TYR A 473 11.61 26.42 6.26
C TYR A 473 11.73 24.94 5.91
N ARG A 474 12.57 24.22 6.65
CA ARG A 474 12.80 22.78 6.47
C ARG A 474 12.79 22.08 7.80
N ARG A 475 12.41 20.80 7.78
CA ARG A 475 12.62 19.89 8.88
C ARG A 475 14.11 19.58 9.05
N ASN A 476 14.60 19.54 10.29
CA ASN A 476 15.94 19.12 10.65
C ASN A 476 15.99 18.43 12.01
N SER A 477 17.09 17.76 12.32
CA SER A 477 17.32 17.09 13.60
C SER A 477 18.81 17.00 13.92
N VAL A 478 19.15 16.46 15.09
CA VAL A 478 20.55 16.21 15.49
C VAL A 478 21.25 15.15 14.65
N VAL A 479 20.48 14.37 13.88
CA VAL A 479 21.03 13.39 12.93
C VAL A 479 20.72 13.73 11.47
N GLY A 480 20.07 14.87 11.17
CA GLY A 480 19.82 15.40 9.81
C GLY A 480 18.34 15.69 9.47
N PRO A 481 18.00 15.98 8.20
CA PRO A 481 16.67 16.46 7.81
C PRO A 481 15.58 15.39 7.71
N THR A 482 15.93 14.12 7.55
CA THR A 482 14.98 12.99 7.37
C THR A 482 15.04 12.00 8.53
N SER A 483 15.22 12.52 9.73
CA SER A 483 15.58 11.69 10.87
C SER A 483 14.42 10.93 11.49
N ARG A 484 14.66 9.63 11.58
CA ARG A 484 13.88 8.61 12.28
C ARG A 484 14.42 8.42 13.70
N PHE A 485 13.57 8.03 14.64
CA PHE A 485 13.97 7.72 16.01
C PHE A 485 14.54 6.31 16.08
N GLN A 486 15.73 6.11 15.53
CA GLN A 486 16.33 4.80 15.34
C GLN A 486 17.85 4.83 15.42
N TRP A 487 18.42 3.65 15.61
CA TRP A 487 19.84 3.36 15.69
C TRP A 487 20.56 3.28 14.34
N ALA A 488 20.03 3.91 13.28
CA ALA A 488 20.58 3.79 11.94
C ALA A 488 21.67 4.81 11.67
N GLU A 489 22.71 4.41 10.91
CA GLU A 489 23.76 5.26 10.35
C GLU A 489 23.21 6.55 9.73
N GLY A 490 23.98 7.63 9.87
CA GLY A 490 23.76 8.82 9.09
C GLY A 490 23.77 8.48 7.61
N ASP A 491 22.60 8.50 6.97
CA ASP A 491 22.51 8.37 5.53
C ASP A 491 22.92 9.71 4.88
N LEU A 492 24.18 9.81 4.47
CA LEU A 492 24.74 10.95 3.71
C LEU A 492 23.88 11.32 2.49
N ARG A 493 23.05 10.41 1.97
CA ARG A 493 22.16 10.58 0.80
C ARG A 493 20.85 11.28 1.15
N THR A 494 20.47 11.25 2.43
CA THR A 494 19.36 12.03 2.97
C THR A 494 19.84 13.26 3.76
N GLY A 495 21.15 13.50 3.78
CA GLY A 495 21.78 14.54 4.60
C GLY A 495 21.90 14.16 6.09
N ASN A 496 21.64 12.90 6.45
CA ASN A 496 21.80 12.42 7.82
C ASN A 496 23.28 12.07 8.10
N ILE A 497 23.82 12.46 9.26
CA ILE A 497 25.29 12.46 9.50
C ILE A 497 25.73 11.71 10.76
N MET A 498 24.81 11.12 11.53
CA MET A 498 25.11 10.48 12.81
C MET A 498 24.19 9.25 13.03
N GLY A 499 24.76 8.10 13.39
CA GLY A 499 23.99 6.86 13.52
C GLY A 499 24.83 5.62 13.89
N GLY A 500 24.19 4.53 14.32
CA GLY A 500 24.87 3.25 14.62
C GLY A 500 24.66 2.17 13.55
N GLU A 501 25.12 0.95 13.78
CA GLU A 501 25.28 -0.08 12.74
C GLU A 501 23.97 -0.61 12.12
N ARG A 502 22.79 -0.38 12.73
CA ARG A 502 21.54 -1.09 12.39
C ARG A 502 20.30 -0.21 12.34
N GLY A 503 19.38 -0.46 11.41
CA GLY A 503 18.10 0.25 11.30
C GLY A 503 17.06 -0.04 12.39
N TRP A 504 17.45 -0.19 13.66
CA TRP A 504 16.55 -0.57 14.75
C TRP A 504 15.93 0.64 15.44
N PRO A 505 14.60 0.72 15.62
CA PRO A 505 13.99 1.84 16.29
C PRO A 505 14.33 1.97 17.78
N CYS A 506 14.45 3.21 18.25
CA CYS A 506 14.89 3.55 19.62
C CYS A 506 13.80 3.48 20.68
N GLN A 507 12.55 3.35 20.27
CA GLN A 507 11.44 3.01 21.13
C GLN A 507 11.36 1.49 21.37
N ARG A 508 10.76 1.07 22.48
CA ARG A 508 10.57 -0.34 22.83
C ARG A 508 9.70 -1.07 21.79
N PRO A 509 10.01 -2.34 21.44
CA PRO A 509 9.16 -3.15 20.58
C PRO A 509 7.76 -3.40 21.21
N PRO A 510 6.73 -3.75 20.42
CA PRO A 510 6.81 -4.05 18.99
C PRO A 510 7.01 -2.81 18.10
N TRP A 511 7.86 -2.94 17.08
CA TRP A 511 8.12 -1.88 16.08
C TRP A 511 7.20 -1.95 14.86
N GLY A 512 6.52 -3.07 14.70
CA GLY A 512 5.51 -3.25 13.66
C GLY A 512 4.56 -4.37 14.05
N ASN A 513 3.31 -4.24 13.62
CA ASN A 513 2.23 -5.13 14.03
C ASN A 513 1.39 -5.56 12.84
N LEU A 514 0.69 -6.68 12.97
CA LEU A 514 -0.49 -7.04 12.20
C LEU A 514 -1.71 -6.93 13.12
N VAL A 515 -2.73 -6.21 12.67
CA VAL A 515 -3.92 -5.86 13.44
C VAL A 515 -5.16 -6.34 12.70
N ALA A 516 -6.11 -6.93 13.42
CA ALA A 516 -7.47 -7.16 12.94
C ALA A 516 -8.45 -6.29 13.74
N VAL A 517 -9.28 -5.55 13.02
CA VAL A 517 -10.39 -4.77 13.58
C VAL A 517 -11.70 -5.45 13.20
N ASP A 518 -12.57 -5.71 14.18
CA ASP A 518 -13.93 -6.14 13.92
C ASP A 518 -14.75 -4.92 13.48
N ALA A 519 -15.07 -4.84 12.19
CA ALA A 519 -15.74 -3.68 11.63
C ALA A 519 -17.23 -3.59 12.02
N ARG A 520 -17.77 -4.61 12.69
CA ARG A 520 -19.14 -4.60 13.24
C ARG A 520 -19.20 -3.86 14.57
N THR A 521 -18.15 -3.96 15.39
CA THR A 521 -18.11 -3.34 16.73
C THR A 521 -17.14 -2.16 16.81
N GLY A 522 -16.22 -2.06 15.86
CA GLY A 522 -15.11 -1.12 15.87
C GLY A 522 -13.99 -1.52 16.82
N ASP A 523 -13.97 -2.72 17.40
CA ASP A 523 -12.95 -3.12 18.37
C ASP A 523 -11.77 -3.84 17.70
N ILE A 524 -10.58 -3.76 18.30
CA ILE A 524 -9.44 -4.58 17.89
C ILE A 524 -9.71 -6.03 18.31
N ALA A 525 -9.88 -6.93 17.34
CA ALA A 525 -10.08 -8.34 17.57
C ALA A 525 -8.78 -9.02 18.04
N TRP A 526 -7.66 -8.68 17.40
CA TRP A 526 -6.33 -9.08 17.82
C TRP A 526 -5.26 -8.13 17.23
N LYS A 527 -4.11 -8.07 17.90
CA LYS A 527 -2.90 -7.34 17.47
C LYS A 527 -1.68 -8.17 17.84
N VAL A 528 -0.83 -8.48 16.85
CA VAL A 528 0.38 -9.30 17.03
C VAL A 528 1.59 -8.60 16.40
N PRO A 529 2.83 -8.78 16.92
CA PRO A 529 4.02 -8.27 16.25
C PRO A 529 4.18 -8.88 14.85
N LEU A 530 4.54 -8.04 13.87
CA LEU A 530 4.82 -8.47 12.51
C LEU A 530 6.31 -8.36 12.22
N GLY A 531 6.99 -9.51 12.19
CA GLY A 531 8.41 -9.63 11.90
C GLY A 531 9.28 -9.88 13.12
N VAL A 532 10.49 -10.38 12.88
CA VAL A 532 11.47 -10.76 13.89
C VAL A 532 12.85 -10.16 13.63
N THR A 533 13.63 -9.97 14.68
CA THR A 533 15.05 -9.60 14.60
C THR A 533 15.89 -10.82 15.00
N ASP A 534 16.41 -11.54 14.00
CA ASP A 534 17.13 -12.80 14.17
C ASP A 534 18.44 -12.64 14.96
N GLU A 535 19.04 -11.46 14.94
CA GLU A 535 20.32 -11.17 15.56
C GLU A 535 20.25 -10.95 17.07
N LEU A 536 19.04 -10.83 17.62
CA LEU A 536 18.84 -10.76 19.07
C LEU A 536 18.86 -12.15 19.70
N ALA A 537 19.19 -12.19 20.99
CA ALA A 537 19.12 -13.42 21.78
C ALA A 537 17.71 -14.03 21.78
N ASP A 538 17.64 -15.34 21.96
CA ASP A 538 16.36 -16.04 22.10
C ASP A 538 15.51 -15.43 23.23
N GLY A 539 14.21 -15.33 23.00
CA GLY A 539 13.27 -14.60 23.87
C GLY A 539 13.14 -13.10 23.56
N LYS A 540 14.07 -12.49 22.79
CA LYS A 540 14.00 -11.08 22.38
C LYS A 540 13.75 -10.86 20.89
N LYS A 541 13.67 -11.94 20.09
CA LYS A 541 13.55 -11.86 18.62
C LYS A 541 12.19 -11.35 18.13
N ASN A 542 11.13 -11.48 18.93
CA ASN A 542 9.77 -11.08 18.55
C ASN A 542 9.56 -9.56 18.71
N THR A 543 10.36 -8.77 18.01
CA THR A 543 10.39 -7.32 18.12
C THR A 543 9.31 -6.63 17.29
N GLY A 544 8.64 -7.34 16.37
CA GLY A 544 8.07 -6.69 15.20
C GLY A 544 9.16 -6.00 14.38
N ARG A 545 8.83 -5.61 13.15
CA ARG A 545 9.77 -4.97 12.24
C ARG A 545 9.07 -3.91 11.42
N LEU A 546 9.85 -2.94 10.95
CA LEU A 546 9.36 -2.01 9.94
C LEU A 546 8.87 -2.81 8.74
N ASN A 547 7.72 -2.41 8.21
CA ASN A 547 6.98 -3.19 7.25
C ASN A 547 6.29 -2.28 6.23
N MET A 548 6.42 -2.64 4.95
CA MET A 548 5.83 -1.97 3.80
C MET A 548 5.21 -3.00 2.87
N GLY A 549 4.12 -2.66 2.19
CA GLY A 549 3.25 -3.65 1.55
C GLY A 549 2.07 -4.01 2.47
N GLY A 550 1.24 -4.97 2.06
CA GLY A 550 -0.03 -5.22 2.74
C GLY A 550 -0.49 -6.68 2.67
N PRO A 551 -1.57 -7.03 3.41
CA PRO A 551 -2.09 -8.39 3.48
C PRO A 551 -3.05 -8.72 2.33
N ILE A 552 -3.30 -10.02 2.18
CA ILE A 552 -4.51 -10.59 1.57
C ILE A 552 -5.16 -11.58 2.53
N VAL A 553 -6.44 -11.89 2.30
CA VAL A 553 -7.19 -12.86 3.12
C VAL A 553 -7.76 -13.97 2.24
N THR A 554 -7.89 -15.19 2.75
CA THR A 554 -8.53 -16.29 2.03
C THR A 554 -9.64 -16.95 2.83
N ALA A 555 -10.61 -17.53 2.12
CA ALA A 555 -11.67 -18.36 2.69
C ALA A 555 -11.15 -19.60 3.44
N GLY A 556 -9.88 -19.96 3.23
CA GLY A 556 -9.17 -20.95 4.05
C GLY A 556 -8.90 -20.50 5.49
N GLY A 557 -9.33 -19.29 5.88
CA GLY A 557 -9.16 -18.73 7.21
C GLY A 557 -7.77 -18.15 7.45
N LEU A 558 -7.07 -17.71 6.40
CA LEU A 558 -5.67 -17.29 6.45
C LEU A 558 -5.49 -15.82 6.03
N VAL A 559 -4.56 -15.14 6.68
CA VAL A 559 -4.02 -13.83 6.26
C VAL A 559 -2.59 -14.04 5.79
N PHE A 560 -2.32 -13.75 4.51
CA PHE A 560 -0.97 -13.85 3.94
C PHE A 560 -0.33 -12.47 3.83
N ILE A 561 0.93 -12.33 4.24
CA ILE A 561 1.66 -11.07 4.21
C ILE A 561 3.19 -11.27 4.21
N GLY A 562 3.92 -10.46 3.44
CA GLY A 562 5.39 -10.45 3.40
C GLY A 562 6.06 -9.17 3.91
N ALA A 563 5.26 -8.14 4.21
CA ALA A 563 5.65 -6.73 4.32
C ALA A 563 6.87 -6.40 5.20
N ALA A 564 7.12 -7.19 6.25
CA ALA A 564 8.23 -6.97 7.18
C ALA A 564 9.60 -7.04 6.48
N ASN A 565 10.51 -6.14 6.88
CA ASN A 565 11.88 -6.09 6.36
C ASN A 565 12.79 -7.24 6.86
N ASP A 566 12.23 -8.34 7.36
CA ASP A 566 12.94 -9.54 7.82
C ASP A 566 12.94 -10.68 6.79
N ARG A 567 12.60 -10.34 5.55
CA ARG A 567 12.67 -11.21 4.36
C ARG A 567 11.87 -12.49 4.53
N ARG A 568 10.63 -12.41 5.01
CA ARG A 568 9.78 -13.58 5.22
C ARG A 568 8.36 -13.37 4.70
N PHE A 569 7.85 -14.34 3.97
CA PHE A 569 6.44 -14.45 3.60
C PHE A 569 5.71 -15.33 4.62
N ARG A 570 4.56 -14.89 5.12
CA ARG A 570 3.87 -15.50 6.26
C ARG A 570 2.41 -15.80 5.99
N ALA A 571 1.87 -16.72 6.78
CA ALA A 571 0.44 -16.96 6.91
C ALA A 571 0.04 -16.94 8.40
N PHE A 572 -1.02 -16.19 8.70
CA PHE A 572 -1.61 -16.09 10.04
C PHE A 572 -3.03 -16.66 10.02
N ASP A 573 -3.48 -17.24 11.13
CA ASP A 573 -4.88 -17.55 11.35
C ASP A 573 -5.70 -16.25 11.44
N SER A 574 -6.69 -16.10 10.56
CA SER A 574 -7.50 -14.87 10.44
C SER A 574 -8.29 -14.50 11.69
N ARG A 575 -8.67 -15.47 12.52
CA ARG A 575 -9.48 -15.23 13.72
C ARG A 575 -8.63 -14.90 14.94
N THR A 576 -7.41 -15.42 15.01
CA THR A 576 -6.60 -15.39 16.23
C THR A 576 -5.28 -14.63 16.09
N GLY A 577 -4.83 -14.32 14.87
CA GLY A 577 -3.54 -13.69 14.62
C GLY A 577 -2.34 -14.62 14.87
N ARG A 578 -2.55 -15.93 15.09
CA ARG A 578 -1.47 -16.89 15.29
C ARG A 578 -0.72 -17.14 13.99
N GLU A 579 0.60 -16.95 13.96
CA GLU A 579 1.44 -17.35 12.82
C GLU A 579 1.39 -18.88 12.66
N LEU A 580 1.03 -19.35 11.46
CA LEU A 580 0.90 -20.78 11.14
C LEU A 580 1.99 -21.28 10.19
N TRP A 581 2.60 -20.36 9.44
CA TRP A 581 3.62 -20.69 8.46
C TRP A 581 4.44 -19.45 8.12
N ALA A 582 5.73 -19.65 7.85
CA ALA A 582 6.61 -18.63 7.28
C ALA A 582 7.67 -19.27 6.37
N ALA A 583 8.02 -18.58 5.29
CA ALA A 583 9.15 -18.91 4.43
C ALA A 583 10.10 -17.73 4.32
N ARG A 584 11.40 -17.98 4.48
CA ARG A 584 12.46 -16.98 4.26
C ARG A 584 12.65 -16.78 2.75
N LEU A 585 12.67 -15.53 2.33
CA LEU A 585 12.91 -15.08 0.97
C LEU A 585 14.33 -14.52 0.84
N ALA A 586 14.81 -14.39 -0.40
CA ALA A 586 16.11 -13.79 -0.66
C ALA A 586 16.13 -12.27 -0.39
N MET A 587 14.98 -11.62 -0.58
CA MET A 587 14.76 -10.18 -0.39
C MET A 587 13.49 -9.92 0.43
N SER A 588 13.36 -8.74 1.02
CA SER A 588 12.11 -8.28 1.62
C SER A 588 11.01 -8.23 0.55
N ALA A 589 9.77 -8.43 0.95
CA ALA A 589 8.63 -8.41 0.03
C ALA A 589 7.72 -7.22 0.37
N HIS A 590 7.97 -6.07 -0.27
CA HIS A 590 7.18 -4.85 -0.08
C HIS A 590 5.93 -4.76 -0.98
N ALA A 591 5.58 -5.88 -1.64
CA ALA A 591 4.40 -6.02 -2.48
C ALA A 591 3.20 -6.54 -1.66
N VAL A 592 2.01 -6.44 -2.25
CA VAL A 592 0.83 -7.19 -1.80
C VAL A 592 0.88 -8.57 -2.47
N PRO A 593 0.75 -9.68 -1.72
CA PRO A 593 0.72 -11.01 -2.31
C PRO A 593 -0.58 -11.25 -3.09
N ILE A 594 -0.64 -12.35 -3.83
CA ILE A 594 -1.87 -12.81 -4.51
C ILE A 594 -2.15 -14.27 -4.18
N ALA A 595 -3.42 -14.67 -4.28
CA ALA A 595 -3.84 -16.07 -4.21
C ALA A 595 -4.67 -16.40 -5.46
N TYR A 596 -4.27 -17.42 -6.21
CA TYR A 596 -4.92 -17.78 -7.47
C TYR A 596 -5.00 -19.30 -7.65
N GLN A 597 -5.77 -19.73 -8.65
CA GLN A 597 -5.86 -21.12 -9.07
C GLN A 597 -5.31 -21.25 -10.51
N GLY A 598 -4.36 -22.16 -10.71
CA GLY A 598 -3.86 -22.49 -12.04
C GLY A 598 -4.86 -23.31 -12.85
N ARG A 599 -4.56 -23.55 -14.13
CA ARG A 599 -5.37 -24.42 -15.01
C ARG A 599 -5.37 -25.87 -14.54
N SER A 600 -4.36 -26.28 -13.77
CA SER A 600 -4.35 -27.59 -13.10
C SER A 600 -5.41 -27.73 -12.00
N GLY A 601 -6.10 -26.66 -11.62
CA GLY A 601 -7.00 -26.62 -10.46
C GLY A 601 -6.27 -26.50 -9.12
N ARG A 602 -4.95 -26.40 -9.12
CA ARG A 602 -4.14 -26.21 -7.91
C ARG A 602 -4.16 -24.75 -7.48
N GLN A 603 -4.30 -24.51 -6.17
CA GLN A 603 -4.23 -23.18 -5.56
C GLN A 603 -2.77 -22.84 -5.28
N TYR A 604 -2.43 -21.59 -5.58
CA TYR A 604 -1.12 -21.00 -5.36
C TYR A 604 -1.25 -19.71 -4.54
N VAL A 605 -0.19 -19.40 -3.79
CA VAL A 605 0.03 -18.06 -3.24
C VAL A 605 1.37 -17.54 -3.75
N ALA A 606 1.41 -16.28 -4.18
CA ALA A 606 2.58 -15.70 -4.81
C ALA A 606 2.88 -14.31 -4.27
N ILE A 607 4.16 -13.95 -4.24
CA ILE A 607 4.62 -12.64 -3.78
C ILE A 607 5.88 -12.21 -4.53
N VAL A 608 5.97 -10.92 -4.85
CA VAL A 608 7.19 -10.31 -5.36
C VAL A 608 8.13 -9.97 -4.21
N ALA A 609 9.29 -10.64 -4.18
CA ALA A 609 10.38 -10.40 -3.25
C ALA A 609 11.43 -9.51 -3.94
N ALA A 610 11.26 -8.20 -3.82
CA ALA A 610 12.13 -7.22 -4.47
C ALA A 610 12.25 -5.91 -3.67
N GLY A 611 11.98 -5.96 -2.36
CA GLY A 611 12.13 -4.85 -1.43
C GLY A 611 13.60 -4.44 -1.32
N ALA A 612 13.84 -3.15 -1.56
CA ALA A 612 15.15 -2.52 -1.41
C ALA A 612 14.93 -1.05 -1.05
N SER A 613 14.11 -0.86 -0.03
CA SER A 613 13.81 0.47 0.51
C SER A 613 14.92 0.93 1.44
N ALA A 614 14.88 2.20 1.86
CA ALA A 614 15.70 2.69 2.98
C ALA A 614 15.36 2.02 4.34
N LEU A 615 14.41 1.08 4.37
CA LEU A 615 14.07 0.28 5.55
C LEU A 615 14.77 -1.08 5.54
N ASP A 616 15.33 -1.50 4.41
CA ASP A 616 15.96 -2.80 4.28
C ASP A 616 17.46 -2.74 4.58
N GLU A 617 17.96 -3.82 5.18
CA GLU A 617 19.40 -4.10 5.14
C GLU A 617 19.84 -4.36 3.68
N PRO A 618 21.07 -3.97 3.29
CA PRO A 618 21.58 -4.21 1.94
C PRO A 618 21.33 -5.65 1.48
N ALA A 619 20.78 -5.79 0.27
CA ALA A 619 20.45 -7.09 -0.33
C ALA A 619 21.31 -7.33 -1.57
N PRO A 620 21.68 -8.59 -1.85
CA PRO A 620 22.46 -8.92 -3.04
C PRO A 620 21.70 -8.58 -4.33
N LEU A 621 22.40 -8.02 -5.31
CA LEU A 621 21.85 -7.73 -6.64
C LEU A 621 21.38 -9.03 -7.33
N GLY A 622 20.31 -8.95 -8.12
CA GLY A 622 19.76 -10.07 -8.89
C GLY A 622 19.02 -11.13 -8.07
N ALA A 623 18.82 -10.91 -6.77
CA ALA A 623 18.02 -11.79 -5.91
C ALA A 623 16.51 -11.50 -5.97
N ASP A 624 16.08 -10.54 -6.78
CA ASP A 624 14.70 -10.12 -6.94
C ASP A 624 13.91 -11.10 -7.80
N ALA A 625 12.79 -11.59 -7.26
CA ALA A 625 11.97 -12.60 -7.92
C ALA A 625 10.50 -12.51 -7.53
N LEU A 626 9.63 -12.96 -8.43
CA LEU A 626 8.33 -13.52 -8.07
C LEU A 626 8.57 -14.91 -7.48
N VAL A 627 8.08 -15.17 -6.28
CA VAL A 627 8.15 -16.48 -5.61
C VAL A 627 6.75 -17.03 -5.43
N VAL A 628 6.52 -18.28 -5.83
CA VAL A 628 5.21 -18.93 -5.81
C VAL A 628 5.26 -20.19 -4.95
N PHE A 629 4.24 -20.37 -4.12
CA PHE A 629 4.09 -21.50 -3.21
C PHE A 629 2.77 -22.23 -3.46
N ALA A 630 2.76 -23.54 -3.23
CA ALA A 630 1.58 -24.39 -3.29
C ALA A 630 1.70 -25.56 -2.30
N LEU A 631 0.59 -26.26 -2.05
CA LEU A 631 0.64 -27.54 -1.35
C LEU A 631 1.32 -28.60 -2.26
N PRO A 632 2.21 -29.46 -1.71
CA PRO A 632 2.95 -30.47 -2.46
C PRO A 632 2.11 -31.37 -3.35
#